data_AF-A0A0U2VEY8-F1
#
_entry.id   AF-A0A0U2VEY8-F1
#
_cell.length_a   1.000
_cell.length_b   1.000
_cell.length_c   1.000
_cell.angle_alpha   90.00
_cell.angle_beta   90.00
_cell.angle_gamma   90.00
#
_symmetry.space_group_name_H-M   'P 1'
#
loop_
_entity.id
_entity.type
_entity.pdbx_description
1 polymer ?
#
loop_
_entity_poly.entity_id
_entity_poly.type
_entity_poly.pdbx_seq_one_letter_code
_entity_poly.pdbx_strand_id
1 'polypeptide(L)'
;MKLKQQPGNSHFAQALFYCILAEETLGKKCEKVFLCYPEKCYERKVTEASKEYLMQIISTMEKDLETLPRVKSKAYCKYCKYSRLCPWSPRN
;
A
#
# COMPACT_ATOMS: atom_id res chain seq x y z
N MET A 1 -10.13 -12.59 -21.45
CA MET A 1 -8.80 -12.83 -20.86
C MET A 1 -8.84 -12.53 -19.37
N LYS A 2 -8.76 -13.53 -18.49
CA LYS A 2 -8.58 -13.29 -17.04
C LYS A 2 -7.15 -12.80 -16.83
N LEU A 3 -6.94 -11.50 -16.62
CA LEU A 3 -5.66 -10.96 -16.19
C LEU A 3 -5.25 -11.72 -14.92
N LYS A 4 -4.12 -12.42 -14.95
CA LYS A 4 -3.45 -12.94 -13.75
C LYS A 4 -3.10 -11.72 -12.89
N GLN A 5 -4.04 -11.26 -12.05
CA GLN A 5 -3.81 -10.14 -11.16
C GLN A 5 -2.81 -10.61 -10.11
N GLN A 6 -1.54 -10.31 -10.35
CA GLN A 6 -0.57 -10.34 -9.27
C GLN A 6 -1.02 -9.32 -8.21
N PRO A 7 -0.79 -9.62 -6.92
CA PRO A 7 -1.09 -8.67 -5.86
C PRO A 7 -0.34 -7.36 -6.14
N GLY A 8 -1.08 -6.26 -6.25
CA GLY A 8 -0.49 -4.93 -6.38
C GLY A 8 0.39 -4.60 -5.16
N ASN A 9 1.39 -3.74 -5.36
CA ASN A 9 2.32 -3.34 -4.29
C ASN A 9 1.62 -2.74 -3.07
N SER A 10 0.45 -2.10 -3.24
CA SER A 10 -0.36 -1.57 -2.14
C SER A 10 -0.88 -2.67 -1.19
N HIS A 11 -1.38 -3.79 -1.72
CA HIS A 11 -1.84 -4.91 -0.89
C HIS A 11 -0.68 -5.56 -0.13
N PHE A 12 0.50 -5.66 -0.77
CA PHE A 12 1.70 -6.15 -0.09
C PHE A 12 2.16 -5.21 1.01
N ALA A 13 2.21 -3.89 0.77
CA ALA A 13 2.55 -2.90 1.80
C ALA A 13 1.57 -2.96 2.99
N GLN A 14 0.27 -3.09 2.71
CA GLN A 14 -0.74 -3.24 3.77
C GLN A 14 -0.55 -4.52 4.59
N ALA A 15 -0.31 -5.65 3.94
CA ALA A 15 -0.06 -6.91 4.66
C ALA A 15 1.24 -6.85 5.48
N LEU A 16 2.26 -6.19 4.95
CA LEU A 16 3.53 -5.97 5.64
C LEU A 16 3.35 -5.07 6.88
N PHE A 17 2.47 -4.06 6.83
CA PHE A 17 2.14 -3.25 7.99
C PHE A 17 1.57 -4.09 9.14
N TYR A 18 0.58 -4.95 8.85
CA TYR A 18 0.03 -5.85 9.87
C TYR A 18 1.06 -6.84 10.40
N CYS A 19 1.97 -7.30 9.54
CA CYS A 19 3.06 -8.18 9.92
C CYS A 19 3.99 -7.50 10.94
N ILE A 20 4.44 -6.26 10.70
CA ILE A 20 5.26 -5.50 11.65
C ILE A 20 4.49 -5.22 12.95
N LEU A 21 3.22 -4.79 12.85
CA LEU A 21 2.38 -4.54 14.02
C LEU A 21 2.24 -5.80 14.89
N ALA A 22 2.11 -6.97 14.28
CA ALA A 22 2.06 -8.24 15.00
C ALA A 22 3.41 -8.61 15.64
N GLU A 23 4.54 -8.31 14.99
CA GLU A 23 5.88 -8.47 15.59
C GLU A 23 5.99 -7.64 16.88
N GLU A 24 5.58 -6.37 16.83
CA GLU A 24 5.61 -5.46 18.00
C GLU A 24 4.66 -5.91 19.11
N THR A 25 3.46 -6.37 18.76
CA THR A 25 2.43 -6.76 19.73
C THR A 25 2.72 -8.11 20.39
N LEU A 26 3.23 -9.07 19.61
CA LEU A 26 3.35 -10.48 20.03
C LEU A 26 4.80 -10.91 20.31
N GLY A 27 5.79 -10.05 20.00
CA GLY A 27 7.21 -10.35 20.16
C GLY A 27 7.72 -11.48 19.25
N LYS A 28 6.99 -11.81 18.20
CA LYS A 28 7.31 -12.92 17.27
C LYS A 28 7.60 -12.37 15.88
N LYS A 29 8.75 -12.76 15.34
CA LYS A 29 9.16 -12.38 13.98
C LYS A 29 8.17 -12.92 12.94
N CYS A 30 7.84 -12.08 11.98
CA CYS A 30 6.97 -12.40 10.86
C CYS A 30 7.83 -12.60 9.61
N GLU A 31 7.89 -13.84 9.12
CA GLU A 31 8.81 -14.23 8.02
C GLU A 31 8.18 -14.10 6.64
N LYS A 32 6.84 -14.11 6.58
CA LYS A 32 6.08 -14.11 5.33
C LYS A 32 4.66 -13.61 5.53
N VAL A 33 4.08 -13.11 4.44
CA VAL A 33 2.67 -12.70 4.35
C VAL A 33 1.98 -13.45 3.22
N PHE A 34 0.68 -13.70 3.40
CA PHE A 34 -0.17 -14.33 2.41
C PHE A 34 -1.19 -13.31 1.87
N LEU A 35 -1.21 -13.15 0.55
CA LEU A 35 -2.16 -12.29 -0.16
C LEU A 35 -3.14 -13.17 -0.91
N CYS A 36 -4.33 -13.37 -0.32
CA CYS A 36 -5.35 -14.27 -0.85
C CYS A 36 -6.42 -13.53 -1.65
N TYR A 37 -6.64 -14.00 -2.87
CA TYR A 37 -7.72 -13.60 -3.78
C TYR A 37 -8.63 -14.80 -4.00
N PRO A 38 -9.87 -14.61 -4.52
CA PRO A 38 -10.84 -15.69 -4.66
C PRO A 38 -10.33 -16.95 -5.37
N GLU A 39 -9.36 -16.79 -6.29
CA GLU A 39 -8.83 -17.89 -7.10
C GLU A 39 -7.48 -18.42 -6.61
N LYS A 40 -6.73 -17.63 -5.82
CA LYS A 40 -5.34 -17.94 -5.46
C LYS A 40 -4.81 -17.12 -4.29
N CYS A 41 -4.00 -17.77 -3.45
CA CYS A 41 -3.12 -17.10 -2.49
C CYS A 41 -1.69 -16.97 -3.02
N TYR A 42 -1.07 -15.83 -2.73
CA TYR A 42 0.31 -15.53 -3.06
C TYR A 42 1.10 -15.38 -1.76
N GLU A 43 2.15 -16.19 -1.61
CA GLU A 43 3.11 -16.03 -0.52
C GLU A 43 4.18 -15.02 -0.92
N ARG A 44 4.51 -14.09 -0.02
CA ARG A 44 5.69 -13.22 -0.17
C ARG A 44 6.49 -13.23 1.13
N LYS A 45 7.81 -13.39 0.99
CA LYS A 45 8.74 -13.29 2.10
C LYS A 45 8.82 -11.85 2.61
N VAL A 46 8.96 -11.72 3.92
CA VAL A 46 9.24 -10.47 4.61
C VAL A 46 10.76 -10.37 4.77
N THR A 47 11.33 -9.33 4.19
CA THR A 47 12.76 -9.02 4.23
C THR A 47 12.97 -7.63 4.82
N GLU A 48 14.19 -7.32 5.28
CA GLU A 48 14.51 -5.96 5.74
C GLU A 48 14.24 -4.91 4.65
N ALA A 49 14.61 -5.20 3.40
CA ALA A 49 14.30 -4.32 2.27
C ALA A 49 12.78 -4.07 2.11
N SER A 50 11.94 -5.06 2.40
CA SER A 50 10.48 -4.85 2.38
C SER A 50 10.03 -3.96 3.54
N LYS A 51 10.60 -4.13 4.74
CA LYS A 51 10.31 -3.28 5.91
C LYS A 51 10.73 -1.84 5.65
N GLU A 52 11.93 -1.62 5.10
CA GLU A 52 12.42 -0.31 4.68
C GLU A 52 11.48 0.35 3.66
N TYR A 53 11.01 -0.41 2.66
CA TYR A 53 10.03 0.08 1.69
C TYR A 53 8.73 0.54 2.36
N LEU A 54 8.21 -0.20 3.34
CA LEU A 54 7.05 0.22 4.10
C LEU A 54 7.32 1.49 4.92
N MET A 55 8.46 1.57 5.59
CA MET A 55 8.83 2.77 6.36
C MET A 55 8.94 4.01 5.47
N GLN A 56 9.41 3.87 4.23
CA GLN A 56 9.41 4.97 3.24
C GLN A 56 7.98 5.41 2.88
N ILE A 57 7.04 4.47 2.73
CA ILE A 57 5.63 4.79 2.49
C ILE A 57 5.06 5.56 3.68
N ILE A 58 5.26 5.06 4.91
CA ILE A 58 4.75 5.70 6.14
C ILE A 58 5.32 7.12 6.27
N SER A 59 6.63 7.29 6.12
CA SER A 59 7.26 8.62 6.19
C SER A 59 6.75 9.58 5.11
N THR A 60 6.41 9.07 3.92
CA THR A 60 5.77 9.90 2.89
C THR A 60 4.35 10.28 3.29
N MET A 61 3.57 9.34 3.80
CA MET A 61 2.20 9.59 4.25
C MET A 61 2.16 10.59 5.40
N GLU A 62 3.11 10.55 6.33
CA GLU A 62 3.23 11.52 7.43
C GLU A 62 3.44 12.95 6.92
N LYS A 63 4.32 13.14 5.93
CA LYS A 63 4.51 14.46 5.29
C LYS A 63 3.25 14.94 4.59
N ASP A 64 2.53 14.01 3.97
CA ASP A 64 1.28 14.29 3.25
C ASP A 64 0.12 14.66 4.19
N LEU A 65 0.20 14.37 5.49
CA LEU A 65 -0.78 14.82 6.49
C LEU A 65 -0.71 16.33 6.74
N GLU A 66 0.49 16.90 6.71
CA GLU A 66 0.69 18.34 6.92
C GLU A 66 0.37 19.14 5.66
N THR A 67 0.71 18.60 4.49
CA THR A 67 0.49 19.25 3.21
C THR A 67 -0.04 18.25 2.20
N LEU A 68 -1.25 18.48 1.69
CA LEU A 68 -1.84 17.62 0.67
C LEU A 68 -0.90 17.49 -0.54
N PRO A 69 -0.43 16.27 -0.88
CA PRO A 69 0.54 16.09 -1.95
C PRO A 69 -0.05 16.50 -3.29
N ARG A 70 0.76 17.21 -4.08
CA ARG A 70 0.39 17.54 -5.46
C ARG A 70 0.46 16.27 -6.30
N VAL A 71 -0.71 15.70 -6.62
CA VAL A 71 -0.81 14.44 -7.35
C VAL A 71 -0.34 14.63 -8.80
N LYS A 72 0.78 13.99 -9.18
CA LYS A 72 1.25 13.95 -10.58
C LYS A 72 0.46 12.97 -11.47
N SER A 73 -0.20 11.98 -10.87
CA SER A 73 -0.78 10.83 -11.59
C SER A 73 -2.28 10.98 -11.86
N LYS A 74 -2.65 11.18 -13.13
CA LYS A 74 -4.04 11.27 -13.60
C LYS A 74 -4.83 9.96 -13.45
N ALA A 75 -4.16 8.81 -13.34
CA ALA A 75 -4.82 7.49 -13.38
C ALA A 75 -5.71 7.22 -12.15
N TYR A 76 -5.24 7.57 -10.94
CA TYR A 76 -6.00 7.35 -9.71
C TYR A 76 -7.14 8.36 -9.52
N CYS A 77 -7.02 9.56 -10.08
CA CYS A 77 -8.06 10.60 -10.01
C CYS A 77 -9.39 10.11 -10.61
N LYS A 78 -9.37 9.24 -11.63
CA LYS A 78 -10.59 8.68 -12.25
C LYS A 78 -11.43 7.87 -11.26
N TYR A 79 -10.79 7.20 -10.31
CA TYR A 79 -11.45 6.31 -9.34
C TYR A 79 -11.59 6.95 -7.95
N CYS A 80 -10.97 8.11 -7.73
CA CYS A 80 -11.04 8.83 -6.46
C CYS A 80 -12.42 9.46 -6.26
N LYS A 81 -13.11 9.06 -5.19
CA LYS A 81 -14.42 9.60 -4.79
C LYS A 81 -14.40 11.09 -4.48
N TYR A 82 -13.24 11.63 -4.07
CA TYR A 82 -13.06 13.03 -3.70
C TYR A 82 -12.48 13.89 -4.85
N SER A 83 -12.38 13.35 -6.07
CA SER A 83 -11.79 14.06 -7.22
C SER A 83 -12.46 15.40 -7.55
N ARG A 84 -13.74 15.59 -7.23
CA ARG A 84 -14.43 16.89 -7.44
C ARG A 84 -14.03 17.96 -6.42
N LEU A 85 -13.61 17.55 -5.22
CA LEU A 85 -13.22 18.46 -4.14
C LEU A 85 -11.71 18.72 -4.12
N CYS A 86 -10.93 17.90 -4.83
CA CYS A 86 -9.47 17.98 -4.80
C CYS A 86 -8.97 19.17 -5.63
N PRO A 87 -8.21 20.12 -5.05
CA PRO A 87 -7.67 21.27 -5.78
C PRO A 87 -6.65 20.89 -6.86
N TRP A 88 -6.13 19.66 -6.81
CA TRP A 88 -5.15 19.12 -7.76
C TRP A 88 -5.77 18.19 -8.81
N SER A 89 -7.10 18.03 -8.82
CA SER A 89 -7.79 17.18 -9.77
C SER A 89 -7.66 17.77 -11.19
N PRO A 90 -7.31 16.96 -12.21
CA PRO A 90 -7.22 17.45 -13.59
C PRO A 90 -8.59 17.76 -14.23
N ARG A 91 -9.68 17.59 -13.47
CA ARG A 91 -11.06 17.87 -13.90
C ARG A 91 -11.63 19.16 -13.29
N ASN A 92 -10.87 19.79 -12.39
CA ASN A 92 -11.20 21.08 -11.79
C ASN A 92 -10.48 22.21 -12.55
#